data_AF-A0A2G6C7W9-F1
#
_entry.id   AF-A0A2G6C7W9-F1
#
_cell.length_a   1.000
_cell.length_b   1.000
_cell.length_c   1.000
_cell.angle_alpha   90.00
_cell.angle_beta   90.00
_cell.angle_gamma   90.00
#
_symmetry.space_group_name_H-M   'P 1'
#
loop_
_entity.id
_entity.type
_entity.pdbx_description
1 polymer ?
#
loop_
_entity_poly.entity_id
_entity_poly.type
_entity_poly.pdbx_seq_one_letter_code
_entity_poly.pdbx_strand_id
1 'polypeptide(L)'
;MSLLSGFCVPPIYEDYHALGLWYEKRNEIDSAILIFSRLLLVCPDDNLGVRCILPALWFKKGDYLSVIRLCKKHEDDIIPEIIYGNPLAHLLMGENKKAEKLLQQAKKELPLVAKELLKKRHRRPASEFPGFIASGGADQAYEYWSQYGEFWKKCDKATELLKKDL
;
A
#
# COMPACT_ATOMS: atom_id res chain seq x y z
N MET A 1 2.88 -18.84 35.72
CA MET A 1 3.33 -19.77 34.66
C MET A 1 3.60 -18.94 33.42
N SER A 2 4.86 -18.92 33.00
CA SER A 2 5.39 -18.00 31.98
C SER A 2 4.81 -18.31 30.59
N LEU A 3 4.35 -17.26 29.91
CA LEU A 3 3.92 -17.25 28.51
C LEU A 3 5.15 -17.43 27.61
N LEU A 4 5.25 -18.56 26.92
CA LEU A 4 6.12 -18.69 25.76
C LEU A 4 5.42 -18.06 24.54
N SER A 5 5.41 -16.73 24.46
CA SER A 5 5.01 -15.99 23.25
C SER A 5 6.20 -15.93 22.29
N GLY A 6 6.54 -17.08 21.70
CA GLY A 6 7.36 -17.15 20.50
C GLY A 6 6.45 -16.93 19.29
N PHE A 7 6.53 -15.76 18.67
CA PHE A 7 5.84 -15.37 17.44
C PHE A 7 6.36 -16.19 16.24
N CYS A 8 6.01 -17.47 16.16
CA CYS A 8 6.25 -18.28 14.98
C CYS A 8 5.01 -18.23 14.11
N VAL A 9 5.14 -17.71 12.88
CA VAL A 9 4.07 -17.81 11.88
C VAL A 9 3.88 -19.30 11.57
N PRO A 10 2.66 -19.86 11.73
CA PRO A 10 2.41 -21.24 11.36
C PRO A 10 2.82 -21.52 9.91
N PRO A 11 3.54 -22.62 9.60
CA PRO A 11 4.01 -22.93 8.24
C PRO A 11 2.90 -22.91 7.19
N ILE A 12 1.68 -23.31 7.58
CA ILE A 12 0.52 -23.27 6.70
C ILE A 12 0.16 -21.84 6.24
N TYR A 13 0.42 -20.81 7.04
CA TYR A 13 0.16 -19.43 6.63
C TYR A 13 1.20 -18.95 5.60
N GLU A 14 2.45 -19.40 5.72
CA GLU A 14 3.50 -19.12 4.74
C GLU A 14 3.20 -19.80 3.39
N ASP A 15 2.72 -21.04 3.40
CA ASP A 15 2.31 -21.76 2.19
C ASP A 15 1.14 -21.05 1.47
N TYR A 16 0.14 -20.61 2.24
CA TYR A 16 -0.97 -19.83 1.69
C TYR A 16 -0.50 -18.46 1.18
N HIS A 17 0.45 -17.83 1.85
CA HIS A 17 1.03 -16.56 1.38
C HIS A 17 1.74 -16.77 0.04
N ALA A 18 2.55 -17.81 -0.09
CA ALA A 18 3.21 -18.19 -1.33
C ALA A 18 2.19 -18.48 -2.45
N LEU A 19 1.07 -19.15 -2.14
CA LEU A 19 -0.02 -19.38 -3.07
C LEU A 19 -0.68 -18.07 -3.53
N GLY A 20 -0.91 -17.12 -2.62
CA GLY A 20 -1.43 -15.79 -2.94
C GLY A 20 -0.52 -15.03 -3.92
N LEU A 21 0.79 -15.05 -3.67
CA LEU A 21 1.80 -14.47 -4.56
C LEU A 21 1.83 -15.17 -5.94
N TRP A 22 1.62 -16.48 -5.98
CA TRP A 22 1.57 -17.24 -7.23
C TRP A 22 0.36 -16.83 -8.08
N TYR A 23 -0.82 -16.66 -7.47
CA TYR A 23 -1.99 -16.13 -8.17
C TYR A 23 -1.79 -14.70 -8.66
N GLU A 24 -1.19 -13.83 -7.85
CA GLU A 24 -0.88 -12.46 -8.27
C GLU A 24 0.05 -12.45 -9.49
N LYS A 25 1.12 -13.25 -9.48
CA LYS A 25 2.08 -13.35 -10.62
C LYS A 25 1.42 -13.81 -11.91
N ARG A 26 0.34 -14.59 -11.81
CA ARG A 26 -0.47 -15.05 -12.95
C ARG A 26 -1.59 -14.08 -13.35
N ASN A 27 -1.65 -12.93 -12.69
CA ASN A 27 -2.72 -11.94 -12.84
C ASN A 27 -4.12 -12.50 -12.52
N GLU A 28 -4.19 -13.53 -11.68
CA GLU A 28 -5.44 -14.11 -11.16
C GLU A 28 -5.87 -13.32 -9.90
N ILE A 29 -6.26 -12.05 -10.12
CA ILE A 29 -6.44 -11.05 -9.06
C ILE A 29 -7.48 -11.47 -8.02
N ASP A 30 -8.60 -12.07 -8.44
CA ASP A 30 -9.65 -12.51 -7.51
C ASP A 30 -9.18 -13.63 -6.58
N SER A 31 -8.43 -14.61 -7.12
CA SER A 31 -7.84 -15.70 -6.36
C SER A 31 -6.82 -15.16 -5.35
N ALA A 32 -5.96 -14.23 -5.77
CA ALA A 32 -4.99 -13.59 -4.89
C ALA A 32 -5.70 -12.84 -3.73
N ILE A 33 -6.70 -12.00 -4.05
CA ILE A 33 -7.48 -11.27 -3.03
C ILE A 33 -8.14 -12.24 -2.05
N LEU A 34 -8.72 -13.34 -2.52
CA LEU A 34 -9.37 -14.33 -1.66
C LEU A 34 -8.38 -14.93 -0.66
N ILE A 35 -7.20 -15.33 -1.12
CA ILE A 35 -6.17 -15.94 -0.28
C ILE A 35 -5.65 -14.93 0.75
N PHE A 36 -5.27 -13.74 0.31
CA PHE A 36 -4.73 -12.71 1.19
C PHE A 36 -5.77 -12.18 2.20
N SER A 37 -7.03 -12.01 1.79
CA SER A 37 -8.10 -11.60 2.72
C SER A 37 -8.34 -12.65 3.80
N ARG A 38 -8.24 -13.93 3.47
CA ARG A 38 -8.31 -15.03 4.45
C ARG A 38 -7.12 -15.02 5.38
N LEU A 39 -5.90 -14.80 4.88
CA LEU A 39 -4.70 -14.68 5.71
C LEU A 39 -4.81 -13.53 6.70
N LEU A 40 -5.27 -12.36 6.26
CA LEU A 40 -5.46 -11.20 7.14
C LEU A 40 -6.55 -11.44 8.21
N LEU A 41 -7.52 -12.32 7.93
CA LEU A 41 -8.56 -12.71 8.89
C LEU A 41 -8.02 -13.65 9.97
N VAL A 42 -7.18 -14.63 9.59
CA VAL A 42 -6.66 -15.66 10.52
C VAL A 42 -5.36 -15.27 11.20
N CYS A 43 -4.63 -14.29 10.65
CA CYS A 43 -3.43 -13.68 11.21
C CYS A 43 -3.68 -12.18 11.44
N PRO A 44 -4.38 -11.81 12.53
CA PRO A 44 -4.78 -10.42 12.77
C PRO A 44 -3.60 -9.46 12.99
N ASP A 45 -2.47 -9.96 13.50
CA ASP A 45 -1.23 -9.19 13.67
C ASP A 45 -0.53 -8.90 12.33
N ASP A 46 -0.92 -9.62 11.28
CA ASP A 46 -0.40 -9.50 9.93
C ASP A 46 1.14 -9.58 9.88
N ASN A 47 1.69 -10.60 10.54
CA ASN A 47 3.13 -10.88 10.58
C ASN A 47 3.72 -11.24 9.21
N LEU A 48 2.86 -11.40 8.19
CA LEU A 48 3.22 -11.67 6.80
C LEU A 48 3.14 -10.42 5.90
N GLY A 49 2.70 -9.27 6.42
CA GLY A 49 2.63 -8.02 5.66
C GLY A 49 1.57 -8.01 4.56
N VAL A 50 0.51 -8.80 4.70
CA VAL A 50 -0.59 -8.91 3.75
C VAL A 50 -1.32 -7.58 3.58
N ARG A 51 -1.35 -6.72 4.60
CA ARG A 51 -1.94 -5.36 4.50
C ARG A 51 -1.18 -4.44 3.55
N CYS A 52 0.08 -4.74 3.23
CA CYS A 52 0.84 -4.03 2.20
C CYS A 52 0.53 -4.55 0.78
N ILE A 53 0.04 -5.78 0.65
CA ILE A 53 -0.20 -6.44 -0.65
C ILE A 53 -1.63 -6.19 -1.14
N LEU A 54 -2.62 -6.37 -0.27
CA LEU A 54 -4.04 -6.27 -0.62
C LEU A 54 -4.45 -4.97 -1.32
N PRO A 55 -3.97 -3.77 -0.90
CA PRO A 55 -4.40 -2.53 -1.52
C PRO A 55 -4.09 -2.50 -3.02
N ALA A 56 -2.91 -2.93 -3.46
CA ALA A 56 -2.54 -2.97 -4.87
C ALA A 56 -3.51 -3.86 -5.68
N LEU A 57 -3.87 -5.03 -5.15
CA LEU A 57 -4.83 -5.94 -5.78
C LEU A 57 -6.24 -5.32 -5.88
N TRP A 58 -6.69 -4.65 -4.82
CA TRP A 58 -7.97 -3.95 -4.83
C TRP A 58 -7.99 -2.77 -5.79
N PHE A 59 -6.91 -1.99 -5.93
CA PHE A 59 -6.80 -0.95 -6.94
C PHE A 59 -6.87 -1.51 -8.37
N LYS A 60 -6.19 -2.64 -8.64
CA LYS A 60 -6.27 -3.34 -9.94
C LYS A 60 -7.71 -3.76 -10.25
N LYS A 61 -8.46 -4.22 -9.25
CA LYS A 61 -9.87 -4.63 -9.37
C LYS A 61 -10.87 -3.46 -9.41
N GLY A 62 -10.47 -2.28 -8.94
CA GLY A 62 -11.37 -1.14 -8.75
C GLY A 62 -12.18 -1.18 -7.44
N ASP A 63 -11.79 -2.02 -6.48
CA ASP A 63 -12.44 -2.12 -5.16
C ASP A 63 -11.88 -1.09 -4.17
N TYR A 64 -12.17 0.18 -4.43
CA TYR A 64 -11.66 1.29 -3.60
C TYR A 64 -12.27 1.31 -2.19
N LEU A 65 -13.47 0.73 -2.01
CA LEU A 65 -14.12 0.64 -0.71
C LEU A 65 -13.35 -0.30 0.23
N SER A 66 -12.83 -1.42 -0.26
CA SER A 66 -11.96 -2.30 0.54
C SER A 66 -10.67 -1.60 0.97
N VAL A 67 -10.06 -0.81 0.09
CA VAL A 67 -8.89 0.02 0.44
C VAL A 67 -9.22 0.99 1.58
N ILE A 68 -10.32 1.74 1.47
CA ILE A 68 -10.74 2.71 2.49
C ILE A 68 -11.02 2.02 3.84
N ARG A 69 -11.68 0.86 3.83
CA ARG A 69 -11.92 0.09 5.06
C ARG A 69 -10.63 -0.35 5.72
N LEU A 70 -9.67 -0.85 4.94
CA LEU A 70 -8.36 -1.24 5.48
C LEU A 70 -7.62 -0.02 6.05
N CYS A 71 -7.57 1.08 5.31
CA CYS A 71 -6.88 2.28 5.77
C CYS A 71 -7.47 2.85 7.06
N LYS A 72 -8.79 2.79 7.23
CA LYS A 72 -9.46 3.19 8.47
C LYS A 72 -9.12 2.27 9.65
N LYS A 73 -8.97 0.96 9.39
CA LYS A 73 -8.62 -0.01 10.44
C LYS A 73 -7.17 0.17 10.92
N HIS A 74 -6.29 0.67 10.05
CA HIS A 74 -4.87 0.83 10.28
C HIS A 74 -4.44 2.30 10.16
N GLU A 75 -5.24 3.24 10.66
CA GLU A 75 -5.00 4.67 10.45
C GLU A 75 -3.72 5.21 11.13
N ASP A 76 -3.23 4.48 12.13
CA ASP A 76 -1.97 4.76 12.83
C ASP A 76 -0.72 4.17 12.11
N ASP A 77 -0.91 3.37 11.05
CA ASP A 77 0.20 2.76 10.34
C ASP A 77 0.91 3.78 9.43
N ILE A 78 2.23 3.89 9.60
CA ILE A 78 3.08 4.75 8.77
C ILE A 78 3.66 3.95 7.59
N ILE A 79 2.77 3.39 6.78
CA ILE A 79 3.13 2.71 5.52
C ILE A 79 2.49 3.41 4.32
N PRO A 80 3.20 3.55 3.18
CA PRO A 80 2.70 4.27 2.01
C PRO A 80 1.37 3.74 1.47
N GLU A 81 1.17 2.42 1.49
CA GLU A 81 -0.03 1.76 1.00
C GLU A 81 -1.29 2.19 1.74
N ILE A 82 -1.16 2.53 3.02
CA ILE A 82 -2.25 3.03 3.85
C ILE A 82 -2.34 4.54 3.75
N ILE A 83 -1.22 5.24 3.98
CA ILE A 83 -1.18 6.70 4.02
C ILE A 83 -1.61 7.32 2.69
N TYR A 84 -1.08 6.81 1.57
CA TYR A 84 -1.41 7.30 0.23
C TYR A 84 -2.53 6.52 -0.46
N GLY A 85 -2.79 5.28 -0.04
CA GLY A 85 -3.91 4.49 -0.57
C GLY A 85 -5.26 5.13 -0.23
N ASN A 86 -5.44 5.63 0.99
CA ASN A 86 -6.69 6.27 1.41
C ASN A 86 -7.09 7.50 0.56
N PRO A 87 -6.24 8.54 0.42
CA PRO A 87 -6.57 9.67 -0.45
C PRO A 87 -6.71 9.26 -1.92
N LEU A 88 -5.89 8.32 -2.42
CA LEU A 88 -6.00 7.84 -3.80
C LEU A 88 -7.35 7.16 -4.08
N ALA A 89 -7.80 6.29 -3.17
CA ALA A 89 -9.09 5.62 -3.28
C ALA A 89 -10.24 6.64 -3.31
N HIS A 90 -10.20 7.65 -2.42
CA HIS A 90 -11.18 8.73 -2.43
C HIS A 90 -11.15 9.56 -3.72
N LEU A 91 -9.98 9.81 -4.31
CA LEU A 91 -9.86 10.52 -5.60
C LEU A 91 -10.48 9.71 -6.75
N LEU A 92 -10.22 8.42 -6.80
CA LEU A 92 -10.77 7.55 -7.85
C LEU A 92 -12.28 7.36 -7.73
N MET A 93 -12.86 7.53 -6.54
CA MET A 93 -14.31 7.59 -6.34
C MET A 93 -14.91 9.01 -6.56
N GLY A 94 -14.09 10.03 -6.85
CA GLY A 94 -14.53 11.40 -7.06
C GLY A 94 -14.77 12.23 -5.80
N GLU A 95 -14.40 11.72 -4.61
CA GLU A 95 -14.56 12.40 -3.32
C GLU A 95 -13.44 13.42 -3.03
N ASN A 96 -13.24 14.35 -3.97
CA ASN A 96 -12.06 15.24 -4.04
C ASN A 96 -11.81 16.04 -2.76
N LYS A 97 -12.85 16.59 -2.13
CA LYS A 97 -12.70 17.41 -0.91
C LYS A 97 -12.15 16.61 0.27
N LYS A 98 -12.57 15.35 0.39
CA LYS A 98 -12.11 14.46 1.47
C LYS A 98 -10.69 14.00 1.18
N ALA A 99 -10.44 13.60 -0.06
CA ALA A 99 -9.11 13.19 -0.49
C ALA A 99 -8.05 14.28 -0.33
N GLU A 100 -8.38 15.53 -0.62
CA GLU A 100 -7.45 16.66 -0.46
C GLU A 100 -6.93 16.78 0.98
N LYS A 101 -7.82 16.71 1.97
CA LYS A 101 -7.43 16.76 3.40
C LYS A 101 -6.53 15.59 3.79
N LEU A 102 -6.89 14.38 3.34
CA LEU A 102 -6.10 13.17 3.61
C LEU A 102 -4.73 13.24 2.94
N LEU A 103 -4.67 13.74 1.69
CA LEU A 103 -3.42 13.87 0.95
C LEU A 103 -2.50 14.93 1.56
N GLN A 104 -3.05 16.02 2.12
CA GLN A 104 -2.26 17.00 2.86
C GLN A 104 -1.56 16.38 4.07
N GLN A 105 -2.23 15.48 4.81
CA GLN A 105 -1.59 14.74 5.90
C GLN A 105 -0.55 13.76 5.37
N ALA A 106 -0.90 12.99 4.31
CA ALA A 106 0.01 12.03 3.70
C ALA A 106 1.34 12.63 3.24
N LYS A 107 1.30 13.85 2.68
CA LYS A 107 2.49 14.61 2.29
C LYS A 107 3.38 15.02 3.46
N LYS A 108 2.79 15.27 4.63
CA LYS A 108 3.54 15.62 5.85
C LYS A 108 4.25 14.39 6.41
N GLU A 109 3.56 13.26 6.45
CA GLU A 109 4.10 12.00 7.00
C GLU A 109 5.19 11.40 6.10
N LEU A 110 4.93 11.29 4.80
CA LEU A 110 5.86 10.68 3.84
C LEU A 110 6.08 11.62 2.63
N PRO A 111 6.81 12.73 2.80
CA PRO A 111 7.00 13.74 1.75
C PRO A 111 7.75 13.22 0.52
N LEU A 112 8.64 12.22 0.70
CA LEU A 112 9.38 11.65 -0.42
C LEU A 112 8.47 10.87 -1.38
N VAL A 113 7.39 10.26 -0.88
CA VAL A 113 6.39 9.58 -1.73
C VAL A 113 5.73 10.57 -2.67
N ALA A 114 5.23 11.71 -2.17
CA ALA A 114 4.64 12.74 -3.02
C ALA A 114 5.64 13.32 -4.03
N LYS A 115 6.88 13.56 -3.63
CA LYS A 115 7.95 14.01 -4.53
C LYS A 115 8.23 12.98 -5.63
N GLU A 116 8.27 11.70 -5.28
CA GLU A 116 8.47 10.62 -6.26
C GLU A 116 7.33 10.56 -7.27
N LEU A 117 6.06 10.60 -6.81
CA LEU A 117 4.88 10.58 -7.67
C LEU A 117 4.84 11.71 -8.72
N LEU A 118 5.44 12.87 -8.42
CA LEU A 118 5.49 14.02 -9.32
C LEU A 118 6.62 13.95 -10.36
N LYS A 119 7.57 13.02 -10.24
CA LYS A 119 8.67 12.92 -11.20
C LYS A 119 8.14 12.55 -12.58
N LYS A 120 8.79 13.09 -13.61
CA LYS A 120 8.58 12.65 -15.01
C LYS A 120 9.33 11.36 -15.32
N ARG A 121 10.45 11.14 -14.63
CA ARG A 121 11.32 9.98 -14.79
C ARG A 121 11.71 9.46 -13.42
N HIS A 122 11.45 8.18 -13.21
CA HIS A 122 11.70 7.49 -11.94
C HIS A 122 12.89 6.56 -12.14
N ARG A 123 13.94 6.76 -11.35
CA ARG A 123 15.11 5.89 -11.32
C ARG A 123 15.15 5.26 -9.94
N ARG A 124 15.30 3.93 -9.89
CA ARG A 124 15.45 3.23 -8.63
C ARG A 124 16.67 3.80 -7.89
N PRO A 125 16.51 4.36 -6.69
CA PRO A 125 17.63 4.87 -5.92
C PRO A 125 18.55 3.72 -5.52
N ALA A 126 19.83 4.03 -5.31
CA ALA A 126 20.73 3.09 -4.66
C ALA A 126 20.22 2.86 -3.23
N SER A 127 20.04 1.60 -2.83
CA SER A 127 19.71 1.28 -1.44
C SER A 127 20.98 1.38 -0.62
N GLU A 128 20.90 2.08 0.51
CA GLU A 128 21.98 2.12 1.50
C GLU A 128 22.22 0.74 2.14
N PHE A 129 21.17 -0.09 2.19
CA PHE A 129 21.19 -1.43 2.78
C PHE A 129 20.56 -2.43 1.79
N PRO A 130 21.37 -3.11 0.95
CA PRO A 130 20.87 -4.06 -0.02
C PRO A 130 19.92 -5.09 0.61
N GLY A 131 18.71 -5.21 0.04
CA GLY A 131 17.66 -6.09 0.54
C GLY A 131 16.68 -5.45 1.50
N PHE A 132 16.93 -4.22 1.96
CA PHE A 132 16.04 -3.47 2.85
C PHE A 132 15.48 -2.23 2.15
N ILE A 133 14.31 -1.80 2.65
CA ILE A 133 13.66 -0.55 2.28
C ILE A 133 13.72 0.38 3.50
N ALA A 134 14.33 1.56 3.35
CA ALA A 134 14.38 2.54 4.41
C ALA A 134 12.99 3.18 4.62
N SER A 135 12.46 3.08 5.85
CA SER A 135 11.19 3.73 6.19
C SER A 135 11.30 5.25 6.01
N GLY A 136 10.37 5.84 5.26
CA GLY A 136 10.40 7.25 4.86
C GLY A 136 11.44 7.60 3.80
N GLY A 137 12.21 6.62 3.33
CA GLY A 137 13.31 6.77 2.38
C GLY A 137 12.89 6.92 0.92
N ALA A 138 13.88 7.23 0.07
CA ALA A 138 13.65 7.37 -1.37
C ALA A 138 13.34 6.03 -2.06
N ASP A 139 13.88 4.93 -1.54
CA ASP A 139 13.60 3.56 -1.98
C ASP A 139 12.15 3.15 -1.68
N GLN A 140 11.63 3.49 -0.48
CA GLN A 140 10.22 3.29 -0.15
C GLN A 140 9.31 4.09 -1.09
N ALA A 141 9.66 5.36 -1.33
CA ALA A 141 8.91 6.21 -2.24
C ALA A 141 8.89 5.65 -3.68
N TYR A 142 10.03 5.14 -4.16
CA TYR A 142 10.14 4.50 -5.47
C TYR A 142 9.32 3.21 -5.54
N GLU A 143 9.37 2.37 -4.52
CA GLU A 143 8.62 1.10 -4.48
C GLU A 143 7.11 1.37 -4.54
N TYR A 144 6.62 2.29 -3.71
CA TYR A 144 5.24 2.73 -3.77
C TYR A 144 4.85 3.26 -5.15
N TRP A 145 5.65 4.16 -5.73
CA TRP A 145 5.38 4.68 -7.07
C TRP A 145 5.32 3.55 -8.11
N SER A 146 6.20 2.56 -8.01
CA SER A 146 6.28 1.46 -8.99
C SER A 146 4.99 0.64 -9.05
N GLN A 147 4.32 0.51 -7.90
CA GLN A 147 3.08 -0.25 -7.77
C GLN A 147 1.83 0.60 -8.00
N TYR A 148 1.82 1.85 -7.53
CA TYR A 148 0.61 2.69 -7.50
C TYR A 148 0.61 3.84 -8.50
N GLY A 149 1.77 4.18 -9.08
CA GLY A 149 1.95 5.36 -9.92
C GLY A 149 1.03 5.39 -11.15
N GLU A 150 0.63 4.23 -11.67
CA GLU A 150 -0.36 4.15 -12.75
C GLU A 150 -1.76 4.62 -12.32
N PHE A 151 -2.18 4.35 -11.09
CA PHE A 151 -3.50 4.75 -10.59
C PHE A 151 -3.55 6.25 -10.34
N TRP A 152 -2.45 6.84 -9.84
CA TRP A 152 -2.32 8.29 -9.70
C TRP A 152 -2.47 9.00 -11.05
N LYS A 153 -1.94 8.42 -12.13
CA LYS A 153 -2.05 8.98 -13.49
C LYS A 153 -3.45 8.86 -14.10
N LYS A 154 -4.31 7.96 -13.60
CA LYS A 154 -5.70 7.84 -14.06
C LYS A 154 -6.60 8.98 -13.58
N CYS A 155 -6.14 9.79 -12.61
CA CYS A 155 -6.90 10.88 -12.03
C CYS A 155 -6.15 12.21 -12.18
N ASP A 156 -6.61 13.06 -13.10
CA ASP A 156 -6.00 14.39 -13.32
C ASP A 156 -6.01 15.23 -12.03
N LYS A 157 -7.09 15.12 -11.24
CA LYS A 157 -7.21 15.81 -9.96
C LYS A 157 -6.14 15.38 -8.96
N ALA A 158 -5.70 14.13 -9.02
CA ALA A 158 -4.64 13.63 -8.14
C ALA A 158 -3.30 14.34 -8.42
N THR A 159 -2.97 14.57 -9.70
CA THR A 159 -1.77 15.30 -10.09
C THR A 159 -1.84 16.78 -9.68
N GLU A 160 -3.00 17.42 -9.86
CA GLU A 160 -3.23 18.79 -9.41
C GLU A 160 -3.01 18.92 -7.90
N LEU A 161 -3.66 18.06 -7.11
CA LEU A 161 -3.55 18.09 -5.66
C LEU A 161 -2.16 17.69 -5.16
N LEU A 162 -1.45 16.81 -5.85
CA LEU A 162 -0.05 16.50 -5.53
C LEU A 162 0.85 17.72 -5.68
N LYS A 163 0.70 18.54 -6.73
CA LYS A 163 1.51 19.75 -6.92
C LYS A 163 1.21 20.86 -5.92
N LYS A 164 0.00 20.87 -5.37
CA LYS A 164 -0.42 21.85 -4.37
C LYS A 164 0.40 21.70 -3.09
N ASP A 165 0.88 22.80 -2.52
CA ASP A 165 1.53 22.82 -1.20
C ASP A 165 2.83 21.97 -1.07
N LEU A 166 3.57 21.75 -2.17
CA LEU A 166 4.87 21.03 -2.21
C LEU A 166 6.04 21.95 -2.54
#